data_AF-A0A915Q0K8-F1
#
_entry.id   AF-A0A915Q0K8-F1
#
_cell.length_a   1.000
_cell.length_b   1.000
_cell.length_c   1.000
_cell.angle_alpha   90.00
_cell.angle_beta   90.00
_cell.angle_gamma   90.00
#
_symmetry.space_group_name_H-M   'P 1'
#
loop_
_entity.id
_entity.type
_entity.pdbx_description
1 polymer ?
#
loop_
_entity_poly.entity_id
_entity_poly.type
_entity_poly.pdbx_seq_one_letter_code
_entity_poly.pdbx_strand_id
1 'polypeptide(L)'
;MLISTTSNDLPSGNRKMKEDDRERANKQKPVSKQDVLTMSPSTSYPTFEDKIFDDEGSLMSVTLDSLIELLIPTRTYSPEQSYIFTVLLNIRIFISPPDLLQKVLQLDRAERFERALANISSSIDQILAIDDNNYKGLMEICPNPTTLARQMTLIELERLSMIGPDEIVYAAMDDEAKKKYVARMNNIRHYIDWSNRLTYLTATEILRCSKRQWRVHTIEYFIDVAKECINAGNFNSFMAIVAALSLPLISRLKKTWNRVEKSKLEILRHQFDPTANFVSYRSTLKAAIWRFNSARNEADAVGQFRCYLLLD
;
A
#
# COMPACT_ATOMS: atom_id res chain seq x y z
N MET A 1 12.12 -29.42 -11.41
CA MET A 1 13.22 -30.28 -11.89
C MET A 1 14.52 -29.52 -11.60
N LEU A 2 15.33 -30.08 -10.70
CA LEU A 2 16.73 -29.75 -10.34
C LEU A 2 17.06 -28.37 -9.73
N ILE A 3 17.23 -28.41 -8.40
CA ILE A 3 17.93 -27.46 -7.54
C ILE A 3 19.42 -27.86 -7.54
N SER A 4 20.33 -26.90 -7.69
CA SER A 4 21.75 -27.07 -7.40
C SER A 4 22.24 -25.97 -6.46
N THR A 5 22.58 -26.38 -5.25
CA THR A 5 23.24 -25.63 -4.19
C THR A 5 24.75 -25.60 -4.41
N THR A 6 25.40 -24.46 -4.23
CA THR A 6 26.83 -24.42 -3.86
C THR A 6 27.08 -23.30 -2.86
N SER A 7 27.52 -23.71 -1.67
CA SER A 7 28.12 -22.93 -0.60
C SER A 7 29.23 -22.01 -1.08
N ASN A 8 29.44 -20.91 -0.37
CA ASN A 8 30.79 -20.42 -0.06
C ASN A 8 30.81 -19.60 1.22
N ASP A 9 31.80 -19.94 2.03
CA ASP A 9 32.16 -19.39 3.33
C ASP A 9 32.58 -17.92 3.27
N LEU A 10 32.32 -17.20 4.36
CA LEU A 10 32.92 -15.90 4.69
C LEU A 10 33.53 -16.00 6.10
N PRO A 11 34.78 -15.54 6.31
CA PRO A 11 35.42 -15.61 7.62
C PRO A 11 35.11 -14.39 8.50
N SER A 12 35.05 -14.69 9.78
CA SER A 12 34.83 -13.82 10.94
C SER A 12 35.91 -12.75 11.13
N GLY A 13 35.49 -11.49 11.34
CA GLY A 13 36.34 -10.37 11.72
C GLY A 13 35.84 -9.69 12.99
N ASN A 14 36.45 -10.06 14.12
CA ASN A 14 36.29 -9.41 15.43
C ASN A 14 36.73 -7.95 15.42
N ARG A 15 35.92 -7.03 15.97
CA ARG A 15 36.42 -5.81 16.63
C ARG A 15 35.68 -5.56 17.94
N LYS A 16 36.45 -5.69 19.03
CA LYS A 16 36.13 -5.24 20.38
C LYS A 16 36.16 -3.71 20.42
N MET A 17 35.11 -3.07 20.95
CA MET A 17 35.18 -1.71 21.49
C MET A 17 35.36 -1.80 23.01
N LYS A 18 36.34 -1.04 23.52
CA LYS A 18 36.56 -0.75 24.93
C LYS A 18 35.66 0.40 25.34
N GLU A 19 35.03 0.28 26.50
CA GLU A 19 34.25 1.31 27.17
C GLU A 19 34.94 1.55 28.53
N ASP A 20 35.30 2.79 28.83
CA ASP A 20 35.88 3.23 30.10
C ASP A 20 35.14 4.48 30.58
N ASP A 21 34.71 4.38 31.83
CA ASP A 21 34.14 5.32 32.80
C ASP A 21 34.33 6.84 32.60
N ARG A 22 33.28 7.63 32.89
CA ARG A 22 33.18 8.37 34.18
C ARG A 22 31.93 9.26 34.28
N GLU A 23 31.27 9.10 35.43
CA GLU A 23 30.24 9.94 36.02
C GLU A 23 30.57 11.45 36.07
N ARG A 24 29.52 12.28 36.06
CA ARG A 24 29.28 13.28 37.12
C ARG A 24 27.83 13.75 37.15
N ALA A 25 27.17 13.38 38.24
CA ALA A 25 25.88 13.90 38.69
C ALA A 25 26.03 15.25 39.41
N ASN A 26 25.00 16.10 39.34
CA ASN A 26 24.59 17.00 40.43
C ASN A 26 23.15 17.48 40.12
N LYS A 27 22.15 16.96 40.84
CA LYS A 27 21.51 17.49 42.06
C LYS A 27 20.26 18.33 41.77
N GLN A 28 19.09 17.76 42.07
CA GLN A 28 18.08 18.41 42.93
C GLN A 28 16.94 17.45 43.31
N LYS A 29 16.63 17.45 44.62
CA LYS A 29 15.43 16.95 45.33
C LYS A 29 15.39 17.75 46.65
N PRO A 30 14.30 17.77 47.43
CA PRO A 30 12.86 17.61 47.11
C PRO A 30 12.00 18.68 47.85
N VAL A 31 10.73 18.89 47.47
CA VAL A 31 9.70 19.46 48.38
C VAL A 31 8.35 18.77 48.12
N SER A 32 7.60 18.65 49.21
CA SER A 32 6.48 17.77 49.56
C SER A 32 5.07 18.19 49.12
N LYS A 33 4.24 17.14 49.01
CA LYS A 33 2.76 16.96 49.01
C LYS A 33 1.85 18.10 49.50
N GLN A 34 0.71 18.25 48.80
CA GLN A 34 -0.71 18.49 49.21
C GLN A 34 -1.48 18.87 47.91
N ASP A 35 -2.75 18.59 47.61
CA ASP A 35 -3.85 17.79 48.17
C ASP A 35 -4.84 17.53 47.00
N VAL A 36 -5.69 16.52 47.18
CA VAL A 36 -6.66 15.93 46.24
C VAL A 36 -7.89 16.84 46.03
N LEU A 37 -8.35 16.99 44.78
CA LEU A 37 -9.77 17.25 44.44
C LEU A 37 -10.07 16.78 43.00
N THR A 38 -10.67 15.59 42.96
CA THR A 38 -11.64 15.03 41.97
C THR A 38 -12.01 15.85 40.74
N MET A 39 -11.74 15.29 39.54
CA MET A 39 -12.67 15.27 38.40
C MET A 39 -12.39 14.01 37.55
N SER A 40 -13.36 13.10 37.49
CA SER A 40 -13.35 11.92 36.61
C SER A 40 -13.67 12.32 35.17
N PRO A 41 -12.92 11.86 34.14
CA PRO A 41 -13.38 11.94 32.77
C PRO A 41 -14.31 10.76 32.49
N SER A 42 -15.57 11.04 32.20
CA SER A 42 -16.55 10.07 31.73
C SER A 42 -16.18 9.59 30.33
N THR A 43 -15.63 8.39 30.22
CA THR A 43 -15.46 7.69 28.94
C THR A 43 -16.79 6.97 28.63
N SER A 44 -17.50 7.42 27.58
CA SER A 44 -18.72 6.76 27.12
C SER A 44 -18.36 5.47 26.37
N TYR A 45 -18.62 4.32 26.98
CA TYR A 45 -18.51 3.02 26.33
C TYR A 45 -19.68 2.81 25.34
N PRO A 46 -19.46 2.16 24.19
CA PRO A 46 -20.55 1.82 23.27
C PRO A 46 -21.49 0.82 23.94
N THR A 47 -22.78 1.17 23.98
CA THR A 47 -23.86 0.35 24.51
C THR A 47 -24.12 -0.81 23.54
N PHE A 48 -23.71 -2.01 23.93
CA PHE A 48 -24.08 -3.26 23.26
C PHE A 48 -24.96 -4.06 24.23
N GLU A 49 -26.12 -4.53 23.77
CA GLU A 49 -27.20 -5.12 24.59
C GLU A 49 -26.85 -6.47 25.28
N ASP A 50 -25.62 -7.00 25.08
CA ASP A 50 -25.23 -8.35 25.49
C ASP A 50 -24.13 -8.43 26.58
N LYS A 51 -23.89 -7.33 27.31
CA LYS A 51 -22.88 -7.26 28.38
C LYS A 51 -23.55 -7.06 29.75
N ILE A 52 -23.38 -8.03 30.63
CA ILE A 52 -23.80 -7.93 32.04
C ILE A 52 -22.63 -7.38 32.83
N PHE A 53 -22.84 -6.28 33.55
CA PHE A 53 -21.86 -5.68 34.47
C PHE A 53 -22.36 -5.85 35.92
N ASP A 54 -21.43 -5.89 36.87
CA ASP A 54 -21.78 -5.80 38.29
C ASP A 54 -22.12 -4.36 38.70
N ASP A 55 -22.61 -4.20 39.93
CA ASP A 55 -22.96 -2.90 40.52
C ASP A 55 -21.75 -1.96 40.70
N GLU A 56 -20.52 -2.48 40.53
CA GLU A 56 -19.24 -1.76 40.59
C GLU A 56 -18.68 -1.41 39.20
N GLY A 57 -19.36 -1.82 38.11
CA GLY A 57 -18.99 -1.54 36.72
C GLY A 57 -18.01 -2.53 36.08
N SER A 58 -17.71 -3.66 36.73
CA SER A 58 -16.88 -4.73 36.19
C SER A 58 -17.69 -5.70 35.32
N LEU A 59 -17.08 -6.16 34.23
CA LEU A 59 -17.70 -7.03 33.24
C LEU A 59 -17.93 -8.44 33.80
N MET A 60 -19.19 -8.84 33.99
CA MET A 60 -19.59 -10.13 34.60
C MET A 60 -19.88 -11.22 33.57
N SER A 61 -20.52 -10.87 32.45
CA SER A 61 -20.86 -11.85 31.40
C SER A 61 -20.98 -11.19 30.04
N VAL A 62 -20.45 -11.87 29.02
CA VAL A 62 -20.43 -11.41 27.62
C VAL A 62 -20.57 -12.61 26.70
N THR A 63 -21.20 -12.42 25.53
CA THR A 63 -21.21 -13.41 24.45
C THR A 63 -19.80 -13.66 23.90
N LEU A 64 -19.55 -14.83 23.31
CA LEU A 64 -18.23 -15.17 22.75
C LEU A 64 -17.80 -14.16 21.68
N ASP A 65 -18.71 -13.69 20.83
CA ASP A 65 -18.38 -12.73 19.76
C ASP A 65 -18.01 -11.36 20.34
N SER A 66 -18.74 -10.85 21.35
CA SER A 66 -18.37 -9.61 22.02
C SER A 66 -17.10 -9.73 22.87
N LEU A 67 -16.78 -10.93 23.40
CA LEU A 67 -15.52 -11.22 24.07
C LEU A 67 -14.34 -11.13 23.09
N ILE A 68 -14.52 -11.66 21.87
CA ILE A 68 -13.52 -11.62 20.78
C ILE A 68 -13.39 -10.20 20.23
N GLU A 69 -14.47 -9.45 20.08
CA GLU A 69 -14.44 -8.06 19.63
C GLU A 69 -13.66 -7.16 20.61
N LEU A 70 -13.83 -7.38 21.92
CA LEU A 70 -13.07 -6.70 22.97
C LEU A 70 -11.58 -7.05 23.00
N LEU A 71 -11.11 -8.09 22.28
CA LEU A 71 -9.68 -8.34 22.07
C LEU A 71 -9.08 -7.43 20.99
N ILE A 72 -9.90 -6.85 20.11
CA ILE A 72 -9.45 -6.05 18.98
C ILE A 72 -9.27 -4.60 19.43
N PRO A 73 -8.04 -4.06 19.40
CA PRO A 73 -7.81 -2.67 19.76
C PRO A 73 -8.47 -1.74 18.73
N THR A 74 -9.20 -0.73 19.21
CA THR A 74 -9.74 0.35 18.37
C THR A 74 -9.07 1.68 18.70
N ARG A 75 -9.37 2.75 17.96
CA ARG A 75 -8.77 4.08 18.21
C ARG A 75 -9.10 4.67 19.58
N THR A 76 -10.20 4.23 20.18
CA THR A 76 -10.73 4.74 21.45
C THR A 76 -10.69 3.71 22.57
N TYR A 77 -10.29 2.47 22.28
CA TYR A 77 -10.24 1.38 23.26
C TYR A 77 -9.00 0.50 23.03
N SER A 78 -8.22 0.32 24.08
CA SER A 78 -7.11 -0.63 24.11
C SER A 78 -7.39 -1.63 25.23
N PRO A 79 -7.46 -2.94 24.91
CA PRO A 79 -7.70 -3.94 25.94
C PRO A 79 -6.52 -3.99 26.92
N GLU A 80 -6.85 -4.07 28.20
CA GLU A 80 -5.83 -4.21 29.24
C GLU A 80 -5.07 -5.53 29.09
N GLN A 81 -3.78 -5.50 29.45
CA GLN A 81 -2.90 -6.67 29.32
C GLN A 81 -3.39 -7.88 30.13
N SER A 82 -4.01 -7.63 31.29
CA SER A 82 -4.68 -8.63 32.15
C SER A 82 -5.85 -9.29 31.42
N TYR A 83 -6.67 -8.51 30.72
CA TYR A 83 -7.81 -9.00 29.94
C TYR A 83 -7.35 -9.84 28.75
N ILE A 84 -6.37 -9.36 27.96
CA ILE A 84 -5.81 -10.11 26.82
C ILE A 84 -5.29 -11.47 27.29
N PHE A 85 -4.51 -11.48 28.37
CA PHE A 85 -3.94 -12.70 28.92
C PHE A 85 -5.02 -13.67 29.41
N THR A 86 -5.98 -13.20 30.21
CA THR A 86 -7.07 -14.04 30.75
C THR A 86 -7.91 -14.64 29.63
N VAL A 87 -8.25 -13.85 28.61
CA VAL A 87 -9.01 -14.36 27.47
C VAL A 87 -8.18 -15.38 26.68
N LEU A 88 -6.94 -15.09 26.29
CA LEU A 88 -6.11 -16.04 25.53
C LEU A 88 -5.85 -17.37 26.26
N LEU A 89 -5.78 -17.32 27.59
CA LEU A 89 -5.58 -18.52 28.42
C LEU A 89 -6.84 -19.40 28.48
N ASN A 90 -8.02 -18.80 28.55
CA ASN A 90 -9.28 -19.52 28.79
C ASN A 90 -10.14 -19.73 27.54
N ILE A 91 -9.90 -18.99 26.45
CA ILE A 91 -10.73 -19.02 25.24
C ILE A 91 -10.72 -20.38 24.54
N ARG A 92 -9.69 -21.21 24.78
CA ARG A 92 -9.60 -22.58 24.25
C ARG A 92 -10.77 -23.48 24.67
N ILE A 93 -11.46 -23.14 25.76
CA ILE A 93 -12.65 -23.87 26.24
C ILE A 93 -13.85 -23.61 25.29
N PHE A 94 -13.84 -22.50 24.56
CA PHE A 94 -14.97 -22.03 23.74
C PHE A 94 -14.67 -22.01 22.23
N ILE A 95 -13.41 -21.80 21.84
CA ILE A 95 -12.99 -21.73 20.43
C ILE A 95 -11.54 -22.18 20.28
N SER A 96 -11.23 -22.86 19.17
CA SER A 96 -9.86 -23.29 18.90
C SER A 96 -8.96 -22.09 18.53
N PRO A 97 -7.66 -22.10 18.85
CA PRO A 97 -6.74 -21.03 18.46
C PRO A 97 -6.75 -20.66 16.96
N PRO A 98 -6.80 -21.60 16.00
CA PRO A 98 -6.88 -21.23 14.58
C PRO A 98 -8.22 -20.59 14.21
N ASP A 99 -9.34 -21.06 14.77
CA ASP A 99 -10.67 -20.48 14.50
C ASP A 99 -10.79 -19.07 15.10
N LEU A 100 -10.19 -18.84 16.28
CA LEU A 100 -10.10 -17.52 16.91
C LEU A 100 -9.29 -16.56 16.03
N LEU A 101 -8.12 -16.99 15.55
CA LEU A 101 -7.28 -16.19 14.67
C LEU A 101 -8.04 -15.86 13.37
N GLN A 102 -8.74 -16.83 12.80
CA GLN A 102 -9.57 -16.62 11.61
C GLN A 102 -10.67 -15.60 11.85
N LYS A 103 -11.40 -15.68 12.98
CA LYS A 103 -12.44 -14.71 13.35
C LYS A 103 -11.88 -13.30 13.56
N VAL A 104 -10.77 -13.16 14.30
CA VAL A 104 -10.13 -11.86 14.56
C VAL A 104 -9.66 -11.21 13.26
N LEU A 105 -9.04 -11.99 12.36
CA LEU A 105 -8.62 -11.52 11.04
C LEU A 105 -9.80 -11.12 10.15
N GLN A 106 -10.92 -11.86 10.21
CA GLN A 106 -12.14 -11.52 9.47
C GLN A 106 -12.78 -10.24 9.99
N LEU A 107 -12.83 -10.04 11.31
CA LEU A 107 -13.39 -8.84 11.93
C LEU A 107 -12.54 -7.58 11.63
N ASP A 108 -11.21 -7.66 11.76
CA ASP A 108 -10.31 -6.56 11.36
C ASP A 108 -10.44 -6.25 9.86
N ARG A 109 -10.54 -7.28 9.02
CA ARG A 109 -10.76 -7.12 7.58
C ARG A 109 -12.11 -6.49 7.26
N ALA A 110 -13.18 -6.91 7.93
CA ALA A 110 -14.53 -6.36 7.77
C ALA A 110 -14.60 -4.90 8.21
N GLU A 111 -14.06 -4.55 9.38
CA GLU A 111 -14.03 -3.18 9.87
C GLU A 111 -13.19 -2.26 8.97
N ARG A 112 -12.07 -2.76 8.44
CA ARG A 112 -11.28 -2.05 7.42
C ARG A 112 -12.04 -1.88 6.12
N PHE A 113 -12.78 -2.89 5.67
CA PHE A 113 -13.61 -2.80 4.47
C PHE A 113 -14.78 -1.85 4.65
N GLU A 114 -15.50 -1.87 5.77
CA GLU A 114 -16.60 -0.95 6.06
C GLU A 114 -16.10 0.50 6.15
N ARG A 115 -14.95 0.74 6.79
CA ARG A 115 -14.31 2.06 6.77
C ARG A 115 -13.90 2.47 5.37
N ALA A 116 -13.33 1.56 4.58
CA ALA A 116 -12.99 1.83 3.19
C ALA A 116 -14.24 2.16 2.37
N LEU A 117 -15.34 1.42 2.56
CA LEU A 117 -16.63 1.66 1.91
C LEU A 117 -17.25 2.99 2.35
N ALA A 118 -17.22 3.34 3.63
CA ALA A 118 -17.73 4.62 4.14
C ALA A 118 -16.94 5.81 3.57
N ASN A 119 -15.61 5.70 3.53
CA ASN A 119 -14.74 6.72 2.95
C ASN A 119 -14.91 6.81 1.42
N ILE A 120 -15.08 5.67 0.74
CA ILE A 120 -15.33 5.62 -0.70
C ILE A 120 -16.71 6.21 -1.01
N SER A 121 -17.76 5.87 -0.26
CA SER A 121 -19.11 6.40 -0.45
C SER A 121 -19.14 7.91 -0.27
N SER A 122 -18.55 8.43 0.81
CA SER A 122 -18.47 9.88 1.03
C SER A 122 -17.66 10.60 -0.05
N SER A 123 -16.61 9.94 -0.58
CA SER A 123 -15.81 10.47 -1.69
C SER A 123 -16.56 10.40 -3.02
N ILE A 124 -17.35 9.37 -3.27
CA ILE A 124 -18.17 9.22 -4.48
C ILE A 124 -19.26 10.29 -4.53
N ASP A 125 -19.94 10.55 -3.42
CA ASP A 125 -20.96 11.61 -3.35
C ASP A 125 -20.35 13.00 -3.64
N GLN A 126 -19.11 13.23 -3.19
CA GLN A 126 -18.35 14.44 -3.52
C GLN A 126 -17.90 14.47 -4.98
N ILE A 127 -17.46 13.34 -5.56
CA ILE A 127 -17.04 13.21 -6.96
C ILE A 127 -18.20 13.41 -7.93
N LEU A 128 -19.38 12.87 -7.62
CA LEU A 128 -20.60 13.02 -8.41
C LEU A 128 -21.16 14.46 -8.37
N ALA A 129 -20.76 15.25 -7.37
CA ALA A 129 -21.11 16.66 -7.22
C ALA A 129 -20.05 17.64 -7.77
N ILE A 130 -18.97 17.15 -8.39
CA ILE A 130 -17.97 18.02 -9.04
C ILE A 130 -18.61 18.64 -10.29
N ASP A 131 -18.97 19.92 -10.20
CA ASP A 131 -19.11 20.78 -11.38
C ASP A 131 -17.80 20.70 -12.16
N ASP A 132 -17.87 20.39 -13.46
CA ASP A 132 -16.72 20.26 -14.36
C ASP A 132 -15.80 21.50 -14.32
N ASN A 133 -16.33 22.65 -13.88
CA ASN A 133 -15.61 23.91 -13.66
C ASN A 133 -14.66 23.93 -12.45
N ASN A 134 -14.82 23.07 -11.44
CA ASN A 134 -13.97 23.03 -10.25
C ASN A 134 -12.96 21.86 -10.25
N TYR A 135 -12.83 21.17 -11.38
CA TYR A 135 -11.85 20.11 -11.54
C TYR A 135 -10.43 20.67 -11.54
N LYS A 136 -9.63 20.34 -10.51
CA LYS A 136 -8.19 20.58 -10.51
C LYS A 136 -7.49 19.45 -11.23
N GLY A 137 -6.72 19.80 -12.27
CA GLY A 137 -5.92 18.81 -13.00
C GLY A 137 -4.91 18.13 -12.08
N LEU A 138 -4.56 16.88 -12.37
CA LEU A 138 -3.62 16.10 -11.56
C LEU A 138 -2.27 16.82 -11.40
N MET A 139 -1.85 17.50 -12.46
CA MET A 139 -0.62 18.30 -12.47
C MET A 139 -0.69 19.52 -11.54
N GLU A 140 -1.88 20.07 -11.28
CA GLU A 140 -2.07 21.16 -10.31
C GLU A 140 -2.00 20.63 -8.87
N ILE A 141 -2.56 19.45 -8.63
CA ILE A 141 -2.56 18.80 -7.32
C ILE A 141 -1.15 18.30 -6.96
N CYS A 142 -0.44 17.72 -7.93
CA CYS A 142 0.89 17.15 -7.75
C CYS A 142 1.83 17.58 -8.88
N PRO A 143 2.43 18.78 -8.82
CA PRO A 143 3.28 19.28 -9.90
C PRO A 143 4.63 18.55 -10.00
N ASN A 144 5.06 17.82 -8.97
CA ASN A 144 6.33 17.10 -8.97
C ASN A 144 6.16 15.65 -9.48
N PRO A 145 6.76 15.28 -10.63
CA PRO A 145 6.65 13.93 -11.19
C PRO A 145 7.16 12.82 -10.27
N THR A 146 8.26 13.06 -9.55
CA THR A 146 8.84 12.09 -8.61
C THR A 146 7.88 11.82 -7.45
N THR A 147 7.19 12.85 -6.96
CA THR A 147 6.18 12.68 -5.90
C THR A 147 5.00 11.86 -6.41
N LEU A 148 4.48 12.17 -7.60
CA LEU A 148 3.38 11.39 -8.18
C LEU A 148 3.77 9.92 -8.39
N ALA A 149 4.96 9.66 -8.96
CA ALA A 149 5.45 8.30 -9.15
C ALA A 149 5.56 7.53 -7.82
N ARG A 150 6.06 8.18 -6.75
CA ARG A 150 6.11 7.57 -5.41
C ARG A 150 4.71 7.24 -4.87
N GLN A 151 3.76 8.16 -4.98
CA GLN A 151 2.38 7.92 -4.50
C GLN A 151 1.71 6.78 -5.29
N MET A 152 1.86 6.77 -6.61
CA MET A 152 1.37 5.66 -7.44
C MET A 152 1.99 4.33 -7.05
N THR A 153 3.30 4.33 -6.76
CA THR A 153 4.01 3.14 -6.28
C THR A 153 3.46 2.63 -4.95
N LEU A 154 3.15 3.52 -4.00
CA LEU A 154 2.55 3.12 -2.72
C LEU A 154 1.18 2.48 -2.91
N ILE A 155 0.33 3.08 -3.75
CA ILE A 155 -1.01 2.54 -4.05
C ILE A 155 -0.89 1.16 -4.71
N GLU A 156 0.00 1.01 -5.70
CA GLU A 156 0.20 -0.27 -6.35
C GLU A 156 0.76 -1.33 -5.43
N LEU A 157 1.65 -0.96 -4.50
CA LEU A 157 2.18 -1.87 -3.50
C LEU A 157 1.07 -2.41 -2.60
N GLU A 158 0.19 -1.51 -2.12
CA GLU A 158 -0.97 -1.88 -1.32
C GLU A 158 -1.86 -2.86 -2.09
N ARG A 159 -2.20 -2.56 -3.36
CA ARG A 159 -3.02 -3.43 -4.20
C ARG A 159 -2.37 -4.77 -4.49
N LEU A 160 -1.07 -4.79 -4.79
CA LEU A 160 -0.30 -5.99 -5.08
C LEU A 160 -0.21 -6.90 -3.84
N SER A 161 -0.06 -6.31 -2.64
CA SER A 161 0.01 -7.06 -1.38
C SER A 161 -1.26 -7.85 -1.03
N MET A 162 -2.40 -7.46 -1.62
CA MET A 162 -3.67 -8.19 -1.45
C MET A 162 -3.81 -9.40 -2.37
N ILE A 163 -2.97 -9.53 -3.40
CA ILE A 163 -3.04 -10.65 -4.33
C ILE A 163 -2.46 -11.89 -3.66
N GLY A 164 -3.30 -12.90 -3.46
CA GLY A 164 -2.86 -14.19 -2.93
C GLY A 164 -2.02 -14.97 -3.95
N PRO A 165 -1.05 -15.79 -3.51
CA PRO A 165 -0.31 -16.67 -4.40
C PRO A 165 -1.22 -17.67 -5.13
N ASP A 166 -2.34 -18.07 -4.53
CA ASP A 166 -3.38 -18.88 -5.14
C ASP A 166 -4.01 -18.20 -6.36
N GLU A 167 -4.27 -16.88 -6.29
CA GLU A 167 -4.80 -16.11 -7.42
C GLU A 167 -3.83 -16.07 -8.60
N ILE A 168 -2.52 -16.02 -8.33
CA ILE A 168 -1.47 -16.06 -9.36
C ILE A 168 -1.47 -17.43 -10.03
N VAL A 169 -1.56 -18.51 -9.25
CA VAL A 169 -1.65 -19.87 -9.79
C VAL A 169 -2.89 -20.01 -10.68
N TYR A 170 -4.06 -19.54 -10.23
CA TYR A 170 -5.27 -19.54 -11.05
C TYR A 170 -5.12 -18.69 -12.31
N ALA A 171 -4.39 -17.57 -12.24
CA ALA A 171 -4.15 -16.70 -13.38
C ALA A 171 -3.27 -17.32 -14.45
N ALA A 172 -2.35 -18.21 -14.06
CA ALA A 172 -1.41 -18.91 -14.92
C ALA A 172 -1.99 -20.19 -15.55
N MET A 173 -3.18 -20.63 -15.12
CA MET A 173 -3.88 -21.77 -15.73
C MET A 173 -4.41 -21.41 -17.13
N ASP A 174 -4.64 -22.46 -17.93
CA ASP A 174 -5.33 -22.34 -19.22
C ASP A 174 -6.74 -21.74 -19.07
N ASP A 175 -7.21 -21.06 -20.11
CA ASP A 175 -8.44 -20.25 -20.07
C ASP A 175 -9.69 -21.04 -19.64
N GLU A 176 -9.80 -22.33 -19.99
CA GLU A 176 -10.92 -23.17 -19.55
C GLU A 176 -10.90 -23.46 -18.05
N ALA A 177 -9.73 -23.74 -17.49
CA ALA A 177 -9.57 -23.96 -16.06
C ALA A 177 -9.74 -22.66 -15.28
N LYS A 178 -9.21 -21.55 -15.82
CA LYS A 178 -9.32 -20.21 -15.25
C LYS A 178 -10.77 -19.78 -15.06
N LYS A 179 -11.67 -20.07 -16.01
CA LYS A 179 -13.11 -19.78 -15.92
C LYS A 179 -13.76 -20.32 -14.64
N LYS A 180 -13.31 -21.46 -14.12
CA LYS A 180 -13.84 -22.08 -12.89
C LYS A 180 -13.48 -21.30 -11.62
N TYR A 181 -12.39 -20.54 -11.65
CA TYR A 181 -11.83 -19.84 -10.49
C TYR A 181 -11.94 -18.32 -10.60
N VAL A 182 -12.62 -17.78 -11.61
CA VAL A 182 -12.77 -16.32 -11.82
C VAL A 182 -13.28 -15.61 -10.57
N ALA A 183 -14.26 -16.20 -9.87
CA ALA A 183 -14.82 -15.63 -8.64
C ALA A 183 -13.84 -15.58 -7.47
N ARG A 184 -12.72 -16.33 -7.54
CA ARG A 184 -11.64 -16.36 -6.53
C ARG A 184 -10.49 -15.43 -6.89
N MET A 185 -10.49 -14.84 -8.08
CA MET A 185 -9.41 -13.99 -8.61
C MET A 185 -9.73 -12.49 -8.50
N ASN A 186 -10.40 -12.08 -7.42
CA ASN A 186 -10.91 -10.72 -7.30
C ASN A 186 -9.79 -9.70 -7.12
N ASN A 187 -8.75 -9.99 -6.33
CA ASN A 187 -7.71 -9.01 -6.05
C ASN A 187 -6.83 -8.79 -7.29
N ILE A 188 -6.48 -9.86 -8.01
CA ILE A 188 -5.74 -9.73 -9.27
C ILE A 188 -6.56 -8.99 -10.33
N ARG A 189 -7.87 -9.22 -10.39
CA ARG A 189 -8.76 -8.47 -11.29
C ARG A 189 -8.80 -6.99 -10.91
N HIS A 190 -8.94 -6.67 -9.63
CA HIS A 190 -8.91 -5.30 -9.16
C HIS A 190 -7.56 -4.60 -9.45
N TYR A 191 -6.45 -5.34 -9.37
CA TYR A 191 -5.13 -4.83 -9.74
C TYR A 191 -5.02 -4.52 -11.25
N ILE A 192 -5.55 -5.41 -12.10
CA ILE A 192 -5.63 -5.18 -13.54
C ILE A 192 -6.51 -3.96 -13.84
N ASP A 193 -7.68 -3.88 -13.21
CA ASP A 193 -8.61 -2.75 -13.36
C ASP A 193 -7.97 -1.43 -12.92
N TRP A 194 -7.16 -1.45 -11.87
CA TRP A 194 -6.37 -0.29 -11.44
C TRP A 194 -5.40 0.18 -12.54
N SER A 195 -4.62 -0.72 -13.13
CA SER A 195 -3.68 -0.40 -14.23
C SER A 195 -4.40 0.17 -15.46
N ASN A 196 -5.57 -0.41 -15.79
CA ASN A 196 -6.42 0.09 -16.87
C ASN A 196 -6.97 1.49 -16.54
N ARG A 197 -7.44 1.71 -15.31
CA ARG A 197 -7.92 3.02 -14.85
C ARG A 197 -6.83 4.08 -14.94
N LEU A 198 -5.61 3.76 -14.56
CA LEU A 198 -4.47 4.67 -14.69
C LEU A 198 -4.23 5.04 -16.16
N THR A 199 -4.28 4.07 -17.07
CA THR A 199 -4.16 4.31 -18.51
C THR A 199 -5.21 5.31 -19.01
N TYR A 200 -6.48 5.12 -18.61
CA TYR A 200 -7.57 6.03 -19.00
C TYR A 200 -7.51 7.38 -18.27
N LEU A 201 -7.05 7.43 -17.03
CA LEU A 201 -6.85 8.67 -16.28
C LEU A 201 -5.83 9.56 -16.99
N THR A 202 -4.66 9.01 -17.36
CA THR A 202 -3.64 9.73 -18.12
C THR A 202 -4.21 10.28 -19.43
N ALA A 203 -4.96 9.46 -20.18
CA ALA A 203 -5.58 9.91 -21.41
C ALA A 203 -6.62 11.02 -21.17
N THR A 204 -7.41 10.91 -20.11
CA THR A 204 -8.43 11.90 -19.72
C THR A 204 -7.79 13.23 -19.34
N GLU A 205 -6.72 13.23 -18.54
CA GLU A 205 -5.97 14.43 -18.19
C GLU A 205 -5.46 15.20 -19.42
N ILE A 206 -4.94 14.47 -20.41
CA ILE A 206 -4.46 15.06 -21.66
C ILE A 206 -5.63 15.63 -22.48
N LEU A 207 -6.77 14.93 -22.54
CA LEU A 207 -7.91 15.33 -23.36
C LEU A 207 -8.75 16.46 -22.74
N ARG A 208 -8.78 16.57 -21.40
CA ARG A 208 -9.43 17.71 -20.70
C ARG A 208 -8.72 19.03 -20.95
N CYS A 209 -7.45 19.00 -21.36
CA CYS A 209 -6.69 20.20 -21.71
C CYS A 209 -7.21 20.85 -23.01
N SER A 210 -8.04 21.88 -22.88
CA SER A 210 -8.60 22.66 -24.00
C SER A 210 -7.51 23.33 -24.85
N LYS A 211 -6.57 24.03 -24.19
CA LYS A 211 -5.47 24.75 -24.84
C LYS A 211 -4.33 23.81 -25.22
N ARG A 212 -3.86 23.92 -26.47
CA ARG A 212 -2.77 23.08 -27.01
C ARG A 212 -1.47 23.12 -26.18
N GLN A 213 -1.08 24.30 -25.69
CA GLN A 213 0.16 24.46 -24.93
C GLN A 213 0.12 23.69 -23.61
N TRP A 214 -0.99 23.78 -22.88
CA TRP A 214 -1.20 23.02 -21.65
C TRP A 214 -1.19 21.53 -21.91
N ARG A 215 -1.86 21.09 -22.98
CA ARG A 215 -1.85 19.68 -23.38
C ARG A 215 -0.46 19.13 -23.69
N VAL A 216 0.41 19.92 -24.34
CA VAL A 216 1.83 19.55 -24.57
C VAL A 216 2.53 19.36 -23.22
N HIS A 217 2.35 20.31 -22.30
CA HIS A 217 2.95 20.27 -20.97
C HIS A 217 2.49 19.06 -20.16
N THR A 218 1.20 18.71 -20.22
CA THR A 218 0.64 17.52 -19.56
C THR A 218 1.24 16.23 -20.12
N ILE A 219 1.44 16.14 -21.44
CA ILE A 219 2.10 14.97 -22.05
C ILE A 219 3.54 14.84 -21.55
N GLU A 220 4.31 15.94 -21.55
CA GLU A 220 5.69 15.97 -21.08
C GLU A 220 5.80 15.64 -19.59
N TYR A 221 4.87 16.14 -18.79
CA TYR A 221 4.74 15.78 -17.37
C TYR A 221 4.56 14.27 -17.19
N PHE A 222 3.63 13.62 -17.90
CA PHE A 222 3.44 12.17 -17.79
C PHE A 222 4.63 11.36 -18.31
N ILE A 223 5.37 11.86 -19.31
CA ILE A 223 6.65 11.25 -19.74
C ILE A 223 7.65 11.27 -18.59
N ASP A 224 7.77 12.39 -17.87
CA ASP A 224 8.66 12.50 -16.72
C ASP A 224 8.17 11.60 -15.56
N VAL A 225 6.87 11.52 -15.29
CA VAL A 225 6.30 10.59 -14.29
C VAL A 225 6.64 9.14 -14.63
N ALA A 226 6.49 8.72 -15.89
CA ALA A 226 6.80 7.37 -16.33
C ALA A 226 8.29 7.01 -16.15
N LYS A 227 9.19 7.97 -16.40
CA LYS A 227 10.62 7.82 -16.11
C LYS A 227 10.87 7.66 -14.60
N GLU A 228 10.22 8.47 -13.77
CA GLU A 228 10.33 8.38 -12.31
C GLU A 228 9.74 7.08 -11.76
N CYS A 229 8.71 6.51 -12.39
CA CYS A 229 8.20 5.18 -12.08
C CYS A 229 9.29 4.10 -12.28
N ILE A 230 10.06 4.14 -13.38
CA ILE A 230 11.19 3.22 -13.57
C ILE A 230 12.26 3.40 -12.49
N ASN A 231 12.60 4.65 -12.16
CA ASN A 231 13.58 4.97 -11.11
C ASN A 231 13.13 4.47 -9.73
N ALA A 232 11.82 4.52 -9.47
CA ALA A 232 11.23 3.98 -8.26
C ALA A 232 11.21 2.45 -8.26
N GLY A 233 11.27 1.78 -9.43
CA GLY A 233 11.10 0.33 -9.60
C GLY A 233 9.67 -0.08 -9.97
N ASN A 234 8.80 0.89 -10.23
CA ASN A 234 7.40 0.69 -10.57
C ASN A 234 7.20 0.56 -12.09
N PHE A 235 7.37 -0.66 -12.58
CA PHE A 235 7.21 -0.96 -14.00
C PHE A 235 5.76 -1.02 -14.46
N ASN A 236 4.79 -1.33 -13.57
CA ASN A 236 3.39 -1.44 -13.95
C ASN A 236 2.79 -0.07 -14.32
N SER A 237 2.96 0.92 -13.44
CA SER A 237 2.53 2.30 -13.72
C SER A 237 3.24 2.92 -14.92
N PHE A 238 4.54 2.66 -15.08
CA PHE A 238 5.29 3.08 -16.26
C PHE A 238 4.63 2.56 -17.55
N MET A 239 4.34 1.26 -17.62
CA MET A 239 3.73 0.64 -18.79
C MET A 239 2.33 1.23 -19.06
N ALA A 240 1.51 1.42 -18.02
CA ALA A 240 0.19 2.01 -18.14
C ALA A 240 0.24 3.43 -18.74
N ILE A 241 1.17 4.28 -18.30
CA ILE A 241 1.34 5.63 -18.84
C ILE A 241 1.81 5.60 -20.30
N VAL A 242 2.80 4.77 -20.64
CA VAL A 242 3.29 4.65 -22.03
C VAL A 242 2.21 4.08 -22.97
N ALA A 243 1.41 3.13 -22.48
CA ALA A 243 0.26 2.61 -23.19
C ALA A 243 -0.80 3.70 -23.42
N ALA A 244 -1.07 4.55 -22.43
CA ALA A 244 -2.01 5.67 -22.55
C ALA A 244 -1.61 6.64 -23.66
N LEU A 245 -0.32 7.00 -23.74
CA LEU A 245 0.23 7.87 -24.78
C LEU A 245 0.14 7.26 -26.19
N SER A 246 0.10 5.93 -26.26
CA SER A 246 -0.02 5.16 -27.51
C SER A 246 -1.46 4.96 -27.96
N LEU A 247 -2.46 5.29 -27.13
CA LEU A 247 -3.88 5.13 -27.47
C LEU A 247 -4.25 5.94 -28.72
N PRO A 248 -5.13 5.42 -29.61
CA PRO A 248 -5.55 6.12 -30.83
C PRO A 248 -6.09 7.53 -30.62
N LEU A 249 -6.81 7.76 -29.51
CA LEU A 249 -7.35 9.06 -29.11
C LEU A 249 -6.27 10.11 -28.82
N ILE A 250 -5.08 9.70 -28.38
CA ILE A 250 -3.94 10.57 -28.10
C ILE A 250 -3.00 10.64 -29.30
N SER A 251 -2.61 9.50 -29.87
CA SER A 251 -1.63 9.40 -30.96
C SER A 251 -2.06 10.08 -32.27
N ARG A 252 -3.38 10.31 -32.46
CA ARG A 252 -3.94 11.08 -33.58
C ARG A 252 -3.76 12.59 -33.47
N LEU A 253 -3.39 13.14 -32.30
CA LEU A 253 -3.29 14.59 -32.06
C LEU A 253 -2.04 15.24 -32.68
N LYS A 254 -1.88 15.17 -34.01
CA LYS A 254 -0.65 15.55 -34.73
C LYS A 254 -0.16 16.97 -34.40
N LYS A 255 -1.08 17.94 -34.32
CA LYS A 255 -0.74 19.34 -33.97
C LYS A 255 -0.13 19.51 -32.58
N THR A 256 -0.47 18.62 -31.64
CA THR A 256 0.10 18.59 -30.28
C THR A 256 1.45 17.90 -30.32
N TRP A 257 1.52 16.70 -30.91
CA TRP A 257 2.74 15.89 -31.01
C TRP A 257 3.88 16.55 -31.78
N ASN A 258 3.60 17.50 -32.67
CA ASN A 258 4.63 18.27 -33.36
C ASN A 258 5.39 19.23 -32.43
N ARG A 259 4.87 19.51 -31.23
CA ARG A 259 5.48 20.40 -30.23
C ARG A 259 6.07 19.68 -29.01
N VAL A 260 5.73 18.42 -28.82
CA VAL A 260 6.20 17.60 -27.70
C VAL A 260 7.64 17.18 -27.96
N GLU A 261 8.50 17.30 -26.94
CA GLU A 261 9.83 16.68 -26.92
C GLU A 261 9.70 15.14 -26.87
N LYS A 262 10.26 14.43 -27.86
CA LYS A 262 10.01 12.99 -28.03
C LYS A 262 11.15 12.09 -27.57
N SER A 263 12.36 12.62 -27.33
CA SER A 263 13.53 11.78 -27.10
C SER A 263 13.37 10.94 -25.84
N LYS A 264 12.83 11.54 -24.75
CA LYS A 264 12.51 10.80 -23.52
C LYS A 264 11.46 9.71 -23.77
N LEU A 265 10.41 10.02 -24.53
CA LEU A 265 9.35 9.06 -24.84
C LEU A 265 9.85 7.89 -25.68
N GLU A 266 10.72 8.11 -26.66
CA GLU A 266 11.27 7.02 -27.49
C GLU A 266 12.16 6.08 -26.67
N ILE A 267 12.91 6.58 -25.68
CA ILE A 267 13.65 5.74 -24.72
C ILE A 267 12.67 4.85 -23.93
N LEU A 268 11.59 5.44 -23.41
CA LEU A 268 10.56 4.72 -22.67
C LEU A 268 9.85 3.67 -23.54
N ARG A 269 9.56 3.99 -24.80
CA ARG A 269 8.96 3.05 -25.76
C ARG A 269 9.89 1.89 -26.08
N HIS A 270 11.19 2.14 -26.25
CA HIS A 270 12.18 1.07 -26.42
C HIS A 270 12.28 0.18 -25.18
N GLN A 271 12.19 0.74 -23.97
CA GLN A 271 12.15 -0.04 -22.73
C GLN A 271 10.87 -0.88 -22.58
N PHE A 272 9.79 -0.51 -23.26
CA PHE A 272 8.52 -1.24 -23.32
C PHE A 272 8.27 -1.93 -24.69
N ASP A 273 9.34 -2.27 -25.41
CA ASP A 273 9.21 -2.97 -26.69
C ASP A 273 8.82 -4.45 -26.47
N PRO A 274 7.70 -4.95 -27.05
CA PRO A 274 7.31 -6.36 -26.96
C PRO A 274 8.24 -7.32 -27.73
N THR A 275 9.10 -6.79 -28.60
CA THR A 275 10.02 -7.59 -29.43
C THR A 275 10.94 -8.46 -28.59
N ALA A 276 11.29 -9.64 -29.12
CA ALA A 276 12.14 -10.63 -28.46
C ALA A 276 11.66 -10.98 -27.04
N ASN A 277 10.34 -11.07 -26.85
CA ASN A 277 9.71 -11.39 -25.58
C ASN A 277 10.11 -10.37 -24.49
N PHE A 278 9.94 -9.08 -24.79
CA PHE A 278 10.20 -7.98 -23.84
C PHE A 278 11.65 -7.93 -23.32
N VAL A 279 12.65 -8.14 -24.19
CA VAL A 279 14.07 -8.23 -23.77
C VAL A 279 14.59 -6.93 -23.13
N SER A 280 14.24 -5.79 -23.71
CA SER A 280 14.63 -4.46 -23.22
C SER A 280 14.02 -4.17 -21.85
N TYR A 281 12.74 -4.51 -21.69
CA TYR A 281 12.02 -4.43 -20.42
C TYR A 281 12.69 -5.27 -19.35
N ARG A 282 12.92 -6.57 -19.62
CA ARG A 282 13.54 -7.51 -18.66
C ARG A 282 14.95 -7.08 -18.27
N SER A 283 15.72 -6.53 -19.21
CA SER A 283 17.06 -6.00 -18.94
C SER A 283 17.02 -4.78 -18.02
N THR A 284 16.06 -3.87 -18.26
CA THR A 284 15.85 -2.69 -17.42
C THR A 284 15.39 -3.08 -16.02
N LEU A 285 14.47 -4.04 -15.91
CA LEU A 285 14.01 -4.59 -14.62
C LEU A 285 15.16 -5.22 -13.83
N LYS A 286 15.98 -6.07 -14.48
CA LYS A 286 17.17 -6.67 -13.84
C LYS A 286 18.13 -5.61 -13.32
N ALA A 287 18.37 -4.56 -14.10
CA ALA A 287 19.24 -3.46 -13.68
C ALA A 287 18.64 -2.68 -12.49
N ALA A 288 17.31 -2.50 -12.43
CA ALA A 288 16.64 -1.88 -11.28
C ALA A 288 16.77 -2.75 -10.01
N ILE A 289 16.53 -4.06 -10.13
CA ILE A 289 16.72 -5.03 -9.04
C ILE A 289 18.17 -5.01 -8.53
N TRP A 290 19.15 -4.97 -9.44
CA TRP A 290 20.57 -4.92 -9.05
C TRP A 290 20.91 -3.65 -8.27
N ARG A 291 20.41 -2.48 -8.71
CA ARG A 291 20.59 -1.20 -8.00
C ARG A 291 19.99 -1.25 -6.60
N PHE A 292 18.79 -1.81 -6.49
CA PHE A 292 18.12 -2.01 -5.21
C PHE A 292 18.95 -2.88 -4.26
N ASN A 293 19.37 -4.07 -4.69
CA ASN A 293 20.16 -4.99 -3.86
C ASN A 293 21.54 -4.42 -3.48
N SER A 294 22.07 -3.49 -4.27
CA SER A 294 23.38 -2.86 -4.04
C SER A 294 23.32 -1.63 -3.13
N ALA A 295 22.13 -1.11 -2.82
CA ALA A 295 21.96 0.05 -1.96
C ALA A 295 22.21 -0.35 -0.48
N ARG A 296 23.37 0.03 0.06
CA ARG A 296 23.82 -0.33 1.42
C ARG A 296 23.35 0.64 2.53
N ASN A 297 22.70 1.76 2.19
CA ASN A 297 22.31 2.80 3.15
C ASN A 297 20.79 2.95 3.24
N GLU A 298 20.24 2.89 4.47
CA GLU A 298 18.81 3.03 4.76
C GLU A 298 18.21 4.38 4.32
N ALA A 299 19.03 5.44 4.22
CA ALA A 299 18.59 6.77 3.79
C ALA A 299 18.19 6.85 2.30
N ASP A 300 18.79 6.00 1.45
CA ASP A 300 18.38 5.84 0.05
C ASP A 300 17.23 4.82 -0.10
N ALA A 301 17.00 3.99 0.94
CA ALA A 301 15.99 2.94 0.96
C ALA A 301 14.56 3.45 1.27
N VAL A 302 14.40 4.71 1.73
CA VAL A 302 13.09 5.26 2.18
C VAL A 302 12.07 5.45 1.03
N GLY A 303 12.43 5.17 -0.22
CA GLY A 303 11.48 5.19 -1.35
C GLY A 303 11.55 3.97 -2.27
N GLN A 304 12.36 2.96 -1.95
CA GLN A 304 12.69 1.86 -2.85
C GLN A 304 12.33 0.51 -2.22
N PHE A 305 11.24 -0.06 -2.71
CA PHE A 305 10.87 -1.48 -2.67
C PHE A 305 11.37 -2.30 -1.48
N ARG A 306 10.72 -2.17 -0.32
CA ARG A 306 10.71 -3.27 0.67
C ARG A 306 9.65 -4.31 0.29
N CYS A 307 9.67 -4.79 -0.96
CA CYS A 307 8.93 -5.98 -1.38
C CYS A 307 9.94 -7.08 -1.71
N TYR A 308 10.46 -7.67 -0.65
CA TYR A 308 11.08 -8.98 -0.69
C TYR A 308 9.97 -10.03 -0.50
N LEU A 309 10.08 -11.12 -1.27
CA LEU A 309 9.74 -12.50 -0.88
C LEU A 309 8.26 -12.94 -0.90
N LEU A 310 7.74 -13.19 -2.10
CA LEU A 310 6.82 -14.33 -2.31
C LEU A 310 7.42 -15.38 -3.28
N LEU A 311 8.72 -15.31 -3.54
CA LEU A 311 9.46 -16.29 -4.33
C LEU A 311 10.86 -16.50 -3.72
N ASP A 312 10.89 -17.08 -2.52
CA ASP A 312 11.89 -18.07 -2.12
C ASP A 312 11.14 -19.20 -1.39
#